data_AF-A0A1X7US98-F1
#
_entry.id   AF-A0A1X7US98-F1
#
_cell.length_a   1.000
_cell.length_b   1.000
_cell.length_c   1.000
_cell.angle_alpha   90.00
_cell.angle_beta   90.00
_cell.angle_gamma   90.00
#
_symmetry.space_group_name_H-M   'P 1'
#
loop_
_entity.id
_entity.type
_entity.pdbx_description
1 polymer ?
#
loop_
_entity_poly.entity_id
_entity_poly.type
_entity_poly.pdbx_seq_one_letter_code
_entity_poly.pdbx_strand_id
1 'polypeptide(L)'
;MHETHLHLGSIMSYYDKGKEPEGPGKFVAFDHVTFWVGNAKQAASYYCVRLGFELFAYRGLETGERNVASHAIRQNKDKATARAPGKRKSQIQEFVDYYGTAGVQHIAINTRDIIGAISNMKARGHHFLTIPKSYYDQLRERLSKAKITVTQDMDTGSSA
;
A
#
# COMPACT_ATOMS: atom_id res chain seq x y z
N MET A 1 29.04 -37.43 17.41
CA MET A 1 27.96 -36.44 17.63
C MET A 1 28.42 -35.16 16.94
N HIS A 2 27.82 -34.82 15.80
CA HIS A 2 28.15 -33.61 15.04
C HIS A 2 27.22 -32.48 15.49
N GLU A 3 27.78 -31.44 16.10
CA GLU A 3 27.08 -30.18 16.36
C GLU A 3 27.04 -29.35 15.07
N THR A 4 25.88 -29.31 14.44
CA THR A 4 25.58 -28.35 13.37
C THR A 4 25.46 -26.96 13.96
N HIS A 5 26.48 -26.13 13.72
CA HIS A 5 26.41 -24.69 13.96
C HIS A 5 25.39 -24.06 12.99
N LEU A 6 24.24 -23.67 13.51
CA LEU A 6 23.29 -22.82 12.79
C LEU A 6 23.90 -21.41 12.72
N HIS A 7 24.28 -20.99 11.51
CA HIS A 7 24.64 -19.60 11.23
C HIS A 7 23.37 -18.75 11.34
N LEU A 8 23.14 -18.18 12.53
CA LEU A 8 22.17 -17.11 12.74
C LEU A 8 22.65 -15.91 11.91
N GLY A 9 22.06 -15.73 10.74
CA GLY A 9 22.26 -14.53 9.93
C GLY A 9 22.02 -13.30 10.78
N SER A 10 22.98 -12.38 10.77
CA SER A 10 22.93 -11.12 11.52
C SER A 10 21.58 -10.45 11.33
N ILE A 11 20.83 -10.27 12.43
CA ILE A 11 19.66 -9.39 12.46
C ILE A 11 20.21 -7.99 12.21
N MET A 12 19.97 -7.43 11.01
CA MET A 12 20.27 -6.04 10.72
C MET A 12 19.57 -5.15 11.75
N SER A 13 20.36 -4.49 12.59
CA SER A 13 19.88 -3.41 13.44
C SER A 13 19.42 -2.24 12.57
N TYR A 14 18.32 -1.57 12.97
CA TYR A 14 17.79 -0.39 12.27
C TYR A 14 18.82 0.72 12.06
N TYR A 15 19.90 0.73 12.87
CA TYR A 15 20.97 1.72 12.84
C TYR A 15 22.14 1.37 11.90
N ASP A 16 22.23 0.15 11.39
CA ASP A 16 23.32 -0.25 10.49
C ASP A 16 22.82 -0.31 9.04
N LYS A 17 22.33 0.84 8.56
CA LYS A 17 21.97 0.99 7.15
C LYS A 17 23.28 1.19 6.41
N GLY A 18 23.70 0.17 5.65
CA GLY A 18 24.76 0.32 4.66
C GLY A 18 24.49 1.51 3.71
N LYS A 19 25.43 1.82 2.81
CA LYS A 19 25.29 2.96 1.88
C LYS A 19 23.90 2.97 1.23
N GLU A 20 23.26 4.14 1.23
CA GLU A 20 21.98 4.31 0.56
C GLU A 20 22.09 3.85 -0.89
N PRO A 21 21.14 3.05 -1.40
CA PRO A 21 21.17 2.63 -2.78
C PRO A 21 21.04 3.85 -3.69
N GLU A 22 22.10 4.13 -4.45
CA GLU A 22 22.10 5.10 -5.52
C GLU A 22 21.62 4.42 -6.82
N GLY A 23 20.77 5.11 -7.59
CA GLY A 23 20.29 4.61 -8.88
C GLY A 23 18.80 4.81 -9.15
N PRO A 24 18.32 4.38 -10.32
CA PRO A 24 16.91 4.42 -10.70
C PRO A 24 16.06 3.62 -9.71
N GLY A 25 14.84 4.09 -9.43
CA GLY A 25 13.94 3.42 -8.50
C GLY A 25 14.15 3.68 -7.00
N LYS A 26 14.86 4.76 -6.63
CA LYS A 26 15.06 5.14 -5.22
C LYS A 26 13.74 5.45 -4.51
N PHE A 27 13.55 4.84 -3.34
CA PHE A 27 12.46 5.19 -2.42
C PHE A 27 12.75 6.52 -1.71
N VAL A 28 11.73 7.38 -1.65
CA VAL A 28 11.84 8.74 -1.14
C VAL A 28 11.31 8.85 0.28
N ALA A 29 10.10 8.34 0.51
CA ALA A 29 9.40 8.46 1.78
C ALA A 29 8.23 7.47 1.85
N PHE A 30 7.68 7.27 3.05
CA PHE A 30 6.36 6.66 3.19
C PHE A 30 5.28 7.62 2.67
N ASP A 31 4.32 7.10 1.91
CA ASP A 31 3.18 7.89 1.45
C ASP A 31 2.00 7.78 2.43
N HIS A 32 1.62 6.55 2.75
CA HIS A 32 0.52 6.28 3.66
C HIS A 32 0.61 4.87 4.23
N VAL A 33 -0.11 4.65 5.32
CA VAL A 33 -0.37 3.33 5.88
C VAL A 33 -1.86 3.00 5.80
N THR A 34 -2.19 1.77 5.45
CA THR A 34 -3.57 1.28 5.46
C THR A 34 -3.75 0.23 6.55
N PHE A 35 -4.72 0.49 7.43
CA PHE A 35 -5.17 -0.41 8.48
C PHE A 35 -6.45 -1.12 8.07
N TRP A 36 -6.51 -2.41 8.36
CA TRP A 36 -7.74 -3.20 8.31
C TRP A 36 -8.21 -3.43 9.74
N VAL A 37 -9.43 -2.99 10.03
CA VAL A 37 -9.99 -2.87 11.37
C VAL A 37 -11.44 -3.38 11.39
N GLY A 38 -11.93 -3.78 12.57
CA GLY A 38 -13.35 -4.16 12.71
C GLY A 38 -14.32 -2.97 12.55
N ASN A 39 -13.90 -1.77 12.97
CA ASN A 39 -14.72 -0.56 12.90
C ASN A 39 -13.89 0.66 12.45
N ALA A 40 -14.03 1.04 11.18
CA ALA A 40 -13.27 2.13 10.56
C ALA A 40 -13.59 3.50 11.18
N LYS A 41 -14.84 3.73 11.60
CA LYS A 41 -15.27 4.99 12.21
C LYS A 41 -14.64 5.18 13.59
N GLN A 42 -14.63 4.12 14.40
CA GLN A 42 -13.99 4.15 15.71
C GLN A 42 -12.48 4.36 15.60
N ALA A 43 -11.82 3.64 14.69
CA ALA A 43 -10.39 3.80 14.46
C ALA A 43 -10.04 5.23 14.03
N ALA A 44 -10.74 5.78 13.03
CA ALA A 44 -10.51 7.16 12.59
C ALA A 44 -10.78 8.18 13.71
N SER A 45 -11.89 8.02 14.45
CA SER A 45 -12.22 8.89 15.58
C SER A 45 -11.13 8.86 16.65
N TYR A 46 -10.55 7.71 16.96
CA TYR A 46 -9.44 7.60 17.90
C TYR A 46 -8.25 8.44 17.47
N TYR A 47 -7.76 8.28 16.24
CA TYR A 47 -6.62 9.04 15.74
C TYR A 47 -6.90 10.54 15.65
N CYS A 48 -8.10 10.93 15.23
CA CYS A 48 -8.45 12.35 15.17
C CYS A 48 -8.50 12.98 16.56
N VAL A 49 -9.18 12.35 17.51
CA VAL A 49 -9.40 12.91 18.85
C VAL A 49 -8.15 12.85 19.72
N ARG A 50 -7.37 11.75 19.66
CA ARG A 50 -6.23 11.53 20.55
C ARG A 50 -4.91 12.03 20.01
N LEU A 51 -4.74 12.06 18.69
CA LEU A 51 -3.46 12.33 18.05
C LEU A 51 -3.51 13.56 17.13
N GLY A 52 -4.66 14.23 17.03
CA GLY A 52 -4.81 15.48 16.27
C GLY A 52 -4.78 15.28 14.75
N PHE A 53 -5.15 14.08 14.28
CA PHE A 53 -5.38 13.84 12.86
C PHE A 53 -6.68 14.50 12.40
N GLU A 54 -6.76 14.80 11.12
CA GLU A 54 -7.96 15.31 10.48
C GLU A 54 -8.57 14.23 9.59
N LEU A 55 -9.90 14.06 9.67
CA LEU A 55 -10.62 13.26 8.69
C LEU A 55 -10.69 14.06 7.39
N PHE A 56 -10.15 13.51 6.30
CA PHE A 56 -10.12 14.22 5.01
C PHE A 56 -10.94 13.56 3.91
N ALA A 57 -11.21 12.24 4.00
CA ALA A 57 -12.10 11.56 3.07
C ALA A 57 -12.82 10.37 3.71
N TYR A 58 -14.02 10.10 3.22
CA TYR A 58 -14.83 8.97 3.62
C TYR A 58 -15.41 8.26 2.40
N ARG A 59 -15.48 6.92 2.46
CA ARG A 59 -16.22 6.10 1.50
C ARG A 59 -16.88 4.93 2.23
N GLY A 60 -18.19 4.78 2.11
CA GLY A 60 -18.94 3.69 2.71
C GLY A 60 -20.37 3.65 2.21
N LEU A 61 -21.28 3.08 3.01
CA LEU A 61 -22.65 2.80 2.57
C LEU A 61 -23.38 4.07 2.12
N GLU A 62 -23.16 5.16 2.83
CA GLU A 62 -23.72 6.50 2.60
C GLU A 62 -23.19 7.12 1.29
N THR A 63 -22.04 6.65 0.79
CA THR A 63 -21.46 7.07 -0.50
C THR A 63 -21.66 6.02 -1.60
N GLY A 64 -22.53 5.03 -1.38
CA GLY A 64 -22.82 3.96 -2.35
C GLY A 64 -21.88 2.75 -2.31
N GLU A 65 -20.84 2.73 -1.45
CA GLU A 65 -19.93 1.59 -1.29
C GLU A 65 -20.47 0.62 -0.22
N ARG A 66 -20.88 -0.58 -0.65
CA ARG A 66 -21.54 -1.55 0.24
C ARG A 66 -20.58 -2.57 0.84
N ASN A 67 -19.40 -2.74 0.27
CA ASN A 67 -18.49 -3.83 0.61
C ASN A 67 -17.39 -3.42 1.60
N VAL A 68 -17.07 -2.12 1.67
CA VAL A 68 -15.99 -1.61 2.52
C VAL A 68 -16.33 -0.22 3.05
N ALA A 69 -16.19 -0.01 4.36
CA ALA A 69 -16.14 1.34 4.93
C ALA A 69 -14.70 1.79 5.06
N SER A 70 -14.34 2.96 4.53
CA SER A 70 -12.99 3.53 4.55
C SER A 70 -13.02 4.96 5.07
N HIS A 71 -12.22 5.24 6.09
CA HIS A 71 -11.94 6.58 6.59
C HIS A 71 -10.48 6.90 6.34
N ALA A 72 -10.22 7.95 5.58
CA ALA A 72 -8.88 8.45 5.34
C ALA A 72 -8.63 9.66 6.24
N ILE A 73 -7.58 9.56 7.03
CA ILE A 73 -7.14 10.57 7.99
C ILE A 73 -5.75 11.06 7.60
N ARG A 74 -5.45 12.32 7.92
CA ARG A 74 -4.13 12.90 7.63
C ARG A 74 -3.69 13.82 8.75
N GLN A 75 -2.37 13.96 8.89
CA GLN A 75 -1.74 14.97 9.70
C GLN A 75 -0.56 15.52 8.89
N ASN A 76 -0.62 16.80 8.51
CA ASN A 76 0.35 17.40 7.58
C ASN A 76 0.51 16.58 6.27
N LYS A 77 1.69 16.00 6.06
CA LYS A 77 2.01 15.16 4.89
C LYS A 77 1.70 13.69 5.11
N ASP A 78 1.54 13.27 6.36
CA ASP A 78 1.33 11.88 6.76
C ASP A 78 -0.12 11.49 6.59
N LYS A 79 -0.37 10.32 6.02
CA LYS A 79 -1.70 9.82 5.70
C LYS A 79 -1.88 8.42 6.27
N ALA A 80 -3.06 8.17 6.81
CA ALA A 80 -3.49 6.84 7.19
C ALA A 80 -4.91 6.56 6.71
N THR A 81 -5.20 5.32 6.35
CA THR A 81 -6.56 4.90 5.97
C THR A 81 -6.99 3.72 6.83
N ALA A 82 -8.10 3.86 7.56
CA ALA A 82 -8.73 2.77 8.28
C ALA A 82 -9.87 2.18 7.45
N ARG A 83 -9.84 0.87 7.20
CA ARG A 83 -10.87 0.15 6.44
C ARG A 83 -11.52 -0.94 7.27
N ALA A 84 -12.84 -1.08 7.14
CA ALA A 84 -13.64 -2.09 7.83
C ALA A 84 -14.52 -2.87 6.84
N PRO A 85 -14.84 -4.15 7.15
CA PRO A 85 -15.68 -4.97 6.30
C PRO A 85 -17.09 -4.37 6.18
N GLY A 86 -17.67 -4.46 4.99
CA GLY A 86 -19.05 -4.09 4.70
C GLY A 86 -19.99 -5.29 4.72
N LYS A 87 -21.07 -5.23 3.90
CA LYS A 87 -22.15 -6.22 3.92
C LYS A 87 -21.79 -7.60 3.36
N ARG A 88 -20.70 -7.72 2.59
CA ARG A 88 -20.26 -8.99 1.99
C ARG A 88 -18.91 -9.39 2.57
N LYS A 89 -18.65 -10.70 2.68
CA LYS A 89 -17.33 -11.21 3.04
C LYS A 89 -16.31 -10.61 2.07
N SER A 90 -15.32 -9.92 2.63
CA SER A 90 -14.31 -9.17 1.91
C SER A 90 -12.93 -9.63 2.36
N GLN A 91 -11.90 -9.29 1.59
CA GLN A 91 -10.50 -9.55 1.96
C GLN A 91 -10.15 -8.97 3.35
N ILE A 92 -10.82 -7.88 3.76
CA ILE A 92 -10.68 -7.28 5.09
C ILE A 92 -11.18 -8.24 6.17
N GLN A 93 -12.33 -8.86 5.96
CA GLN A 93 -12.85 -9.86 6.89
C GLN A 93 -11.92 -11.06 6.96
N GLU A 94 -11.42 -11.55 5.83
CA GLU A 94 -10.48 -12.68 5.80
C GLU A 94 -9.19 -12.40 6.56
N PHE A 95 -8.65 -11.18 6.47
CA PHE A 95 -7.49 -10.78 7.27
C PHE A 95 -7.78 -10.73 8.76
N VAL A 96 -8.91 -10.12 9.16
CA VAL A 96 -9.27 -10.05 10.58
C VAL A 96 -9.54 -11.45 11.13
N ASP A 97 -10.16 -12.33 10.34
CA ASP A 97 -10.39 -13.73 10.69
C ASP A 97 -9.06 -14.49 10.81
N TYR A 98 -8.13 -14.28 9.88
CA TYR A 98 -6.83 -14.98 9.84
C TYR A 98 -5.89 -14.52 10.98
N TYR A 99 -5.77 -13.22 11.21
CA TYR A 99 -4.86 -12.65 12.22
C TYR A 99 -5.53 -12.47 13.59
N GLY A 100 -6.84 -12.68 13.70
CA GLY A 100 -7.64 -12.55 14.92
C GLY A 100 -7.78 -11.11 15.45
N THR A 101 -7.19 -10.12 14.78
CA THR A 101 -7.11 -8.73 15.27
C THR A 101 -7.09 -7.72 14.12
N ALA A 102 -7.25 -6.45 14.46
CA ALA A 102 -6.99 -5.34 13.56
C ALA A 102 -5.48 -5.13 13.35
N GLY A 103 -5.07 -4.65 12.18
CA GLY A 103 -3.65 -4.46 11.89
C GLY A 103 -3.34 -3.63 10.65
N VAL A 104 -2.05 -3.38 10.44
CA VAL A 104 -1.53 -2.80 9.21
C VAL A 104 -1.61 -3.85 8.11
N GLN A 105 -2.26 -3.53 6.99
CA GLN A 105 -2.31 -4.42 5.84
C GLN A 105 -1.26 -4.07 4.79
N HIS A 106 -1.04 -2.77 4.50
CA HIS A 106 0.06 -2.35 3.64
C HIS A 106 0.59 -0.96 4.01
N ILE A 107 1.82 -0.73 3.59
CA ILE A 107 2.51 0.56 3.65
C ILE A 107 2.84 0.95 2.22
N ALA A 108 2.43 2.13 1.80
CA ALA A 108 2.78 2.67 0.50
C ALA A 108 4.07 3.49 0.60
N ILE A 109 4.94 3.34 -0.39
CA ILE A 109 6.25 3.98 -0.44
C ILE A 109 6.33 4.79 -1.74
N ASN A 110 6.74 6.04 -1.62
CA ASN A 110 6.90 6.96 -2.72
C ASN A 110 8.25 6.75 -3.43
N THR A 111 8.23 6.83 -4.76
CA THR A 111 9.42 6.85 -5.64
C THR A 111 9.23 7.90 -6.72
N ARG A 112 10.33 8.51 -7.18
CA ARG A 112 10.32 9.40 -8.36
C ARG A 112 10.41 8.65 -9.69
N ASP A 113 10.77 7.37 -9.63
CA ASP A 113 10.92 6.49 -10.77
C ASP A 113 10.30 5.13 -10.43
N ILE A 114 9.04 4.95 -10.81
CA ILE A 114 8.29 3.72 -10.51
C ILE A 114 8.76 2.55 -11.39
N ILE A 115 9.17 2.82 -12.64
CA ILE A 115 9.61 1.77 -13.57
C ILE A 115 10.93 1.18 -13.08
N GLY A 116 11.91 2.02 -12.75
CA GLY A 116 13.16 1.57 -12.15
C GLY A 116 12.96 0.85 -10.82
N ALA A 117 12.04 1.34 -9.98
CA ALA A 117 11.77 0.71 -8.68
C ALA A 117 11.19 -0.71 -8.84
N ILE A 118 10.21 -0.88 -9.72
CA ILE A 118 9.58 -2.18 -9.97
C ILE A 118 10.55 -3.15 -10.62
N SER A 119 11.30 -2.71 -11.65
CA SER A 119 12.32 -3.54 -12.30
C SER A 119 13.37 -4.04 -11.31
N ASN A 120 13.87 -3.16 -10.45
CA ASN A 120 14.85 -3.51 -9.42
C ASN A 120 14.27 -4.44 -8.35
N MET A 121 13.01 -4.26 -7.95
CA MET A 121 12.35 -5.17 -7.01
C MET A 121 12.15 -6.56 -7.60
N LYS A 122 11.76 -6.66 -8.88
CA LYS A 122 11.63 -7.93 -9.59
C LYS A 122 12.96 -8.65 -9.76
N ALA A 123 14.02 -7.92 -10.12
CA ALA A 123 15.37 -8.46 -10.20
C ALA A 123 15.87 -9.03 -8.85
N ARG A 124 15.36 -8.49 -7.72
CA ARG A 124 15.62 -8.99 -6.36
C ARG A 124 14.66 -10.10 -5.92
N GLY A 125 13.75 -10.57 -6.78
CA GLY A 125 12.83 -11.68 -6.49
C GLY A 125 11.52 -11.28 -5.79
N HIS A 126 11.15 -10.00 -5.75
CA HIS A 126 9.85 -9.60 -5.23
C HIS A 126 8.73 -9.92 -6.22
N HIS A 127 7.63 -10.47 -5.68
CA HIS A 127 6.44 -10.83 -6.43
C HIS A 127 5.40 -9.71 -6.37
N PHE A 128 4.76 -9.43 -7.51
CA PHE A 128 3.71 -8.42 -7.64
C PHE A 128 2.39 -9.07 -8.07
N LEU A 129 1.28 -8.36 -7.87
CA LEU A 129 -0.01 -8.77 -8.38
C LEU A 129 -0.04 -8.68 -9.91
N THR A 130 -0.58 -9.70 -10.56
CA THR A 130 -0.75 -9.73 -12.00
C THR A 130 -1.96 -8.91 -12.43
N ILE A 131 -1.77 -8.03 -13.40
CA ILE A 131 -2.84 -7.20 -13.97
C ILE A 131 -3.24 -7.76 -15.34
N PRO A 132 -4.53 -7.96 -15.64
CA PRO A 132 -4.97 -8.40 -16.96
C PRO A 132 -4.61 -7.39 -18.05
N LYS A 133 -4.18 -7.86 -19.23
CA LYS A 133 -3.82 -6.99 -20.37
C LYS A 133 -4.92 -6.00 -20.75
N SER A 134 -6.17 -6.44 -20.69
CA SER A 134 -7.36 -5.62 -21.00
C SER A 134 -7.46 -4.35 -20.16
N TYR A 135 -6.87 -4.32 -18.97
CA TYR A 135 -6.78 -3.12 -18.15
C TYR A 135 -6.02 -2.00 -18.86
N TYR A 136 -4.87 -2.30 -19.47
CA TYR A 136 -4.05 -1.31 -20.15
C TYR A 136 -4.69 -0.83 -21.45
N ASP A 137 -5.42 -1.70 -22.15
CA ASP A 137 -6.20 -1.30 -23.33
C ASP A 137 -7.27 -0.27 -22.96
N GLN A 138 -8.03 -0.53 -21.89
CA GLN A 138 -9.02 0.41 -21.37
C GLN A 138 -8.39 1.68 -20.78
N LEU A 139 -7.23 1.57 -20.14
CA LEU A 139 -6.52 2.71 -19.57
C LEU A 139 -6.10 3.71 -20.67
N ARG A 140 -5.58 3.21 -21.79
CA ARG A 140 -5.22 4.05 -22.95
C ARG A 140 -6.43 4.79 -23.50
N GLU A 141 -7.58 4.11 -23.60
CA GLU A 141 -8.82 4.75 -24.04
C GLU A 141 -9.30 5.84 -23.08
N ARG A 142 -9.15 5.63 -21.77
CA ARG A 142 -9.51 6.63 -20.76
C ARG A 142 -8.58 7.84 -20.78
N LEU A 143 -7.28 7.61 -21.01
CA LEU A 143 -6.28 8.68 -21.04
C LEU A 143 -6.38 9.54 -22.30
N SER A 144 -6.82 9.00 -23.44
CA SER A 144 -7.06 9.80 -24.64
C SER A 144 -8.17 10.85 -24.46
N LYS A 145 -9.08 10.61 -23.52
CA LYS A 145 -10.19 11.53 -23.16
C LYS A 145 -9.87 12.40 -21.94
N ALA A 146 -8.73 12.16 -21.28
CA ALA A 146 -8.38 12.84 -20.03
C ALA A 146 -7.61 14.15 -20.29
N LYS A 147 -7.73 15.10 -19.35
CA LYS A 147 -6.97 16.37 -19.37
C LYS A 147 -5.54 16.23 -18.83
N ILE A 148 -5.10 15.01 -18.54
CA ILE A 148 -3.80 14.73 -17.94
C ILE A 148 -2.93 13.98 -18.95
N THR A 149 -1.64 14.29 -18.96
CA THR A 149 -0.65 13.62 -19.78
C THR A 149 0.20 12.73 -18.89
N VAL A 150 0.28 11.45 -19.22
CA VAL A 150 1.17 10.50 -18.57
C VAL A 150 2.51 10.55 -19.29
N THR A 151 3.59 10.77 -18.54
CA THR A 151 4.95 10.91 -19.10
C THR A 151 5.72 9.58 -19.12
N GLN A 152 5.29 8.59 -18.34
CA GLN A 152 5.89 7.25 -18.37
C GLN A 152 5.37 6.42 -19.55
N ASP A 153 6.23 5.55 -20.07
CA ASP A 153 5.85 4.55 -21.07
C ASP A 153 4.88 3.52 -20.46
N MET A 154 3.75 3.30 -21.13
CA MET A 154 2.72 2.36 -20.69
C MET A 154 3.01 0.90 -21.09
N ASP A 155 3.89 0.68 -22.07
CA ASP A 155 4.23 -0.68 -22.52
C ASP A 155 5.24 -1.36 -21.58
N THR A 156 6.15 -0.59 -20.99
CA THR A 156 7.10 -1.09 -19.97
C THR A 156 6.43 -1.56 -18.67
N GLY A 157 5.23 -1.05 -18.33
CA GLY A 157 4.45 -1.51 -17.17
C GLY A 157 3.54 -2.71 -17.45
N SER A 158 3.30 -3.04 -18.72
CA SER A 158 2.39 -4.12 -19.15
C SER A 158 3.11 -5.47 -19.33
N SER A 159 4.40 -5.42 -19.67
CA SER A 159 5.28 -6.59 -19.83
C SER A 159 5.99 -7.00 -18.53
N ALA A 160 5.83 -6.21 -17.46
CA ALA A 160 6.46 -6.45 -16.17
C ALA A 160 5.61 -7.40 -15.32
#